data_AF-U4U196-F1
#
_entry.id   AF-U4U196-F1
#
_cell.length_a   1.000
_cell.length_b   1.000
_cell.length_c   1.000
_cell.angle_alpha   90.00
_cell.angle_beta   90.00
_cell.angle_gamma   90.00
#
_symmetry.space_group_name_H-M   'P 1'
#
loop_
_entity.id
_entity.type
_entity.pdbx_description
1 polymer ?
#
loop_
_entity_poly.entity_id
_entity_poly.type
_entity_poly.pdbx_seq_one_letter_code
_entity_poly.pdbx_strand_id
1 'polypeptide(L)'
;TLNDFWQFDIQNQRWSQIQDITETTQSLTEQFGTNEWPPPLYGHTLTYYRNADREEFLVLIGGDSPQNRFWSTIWEYNIEKNVWKAVLTKVGIFGHTTVFHSQTNSLYVFGGYAYDKDTSIMSNSLYRFEYETKSWIELTSSNSGNVASTFRRNFFNLTVDKVGSYPKQTYAQAMTIEPDGTAAYVIGGWGIDSQATVLKIELPIDICHLFSTKSSCLRVPGCGYCSNQLANVTVAQICHRNTLECPLDTGNAVASEKPNQVAVCLAPCTAHRTCVDCLFAPGCRWSTRLRECVSTASQPAYCAGGVCGLVLEENDSAHCPEPCHAFTQCSSCLRHGPCGWCAAPGENGEGICAEGNSERPMKGDCFKVMDENLKLLEGESDEDDELANANSTMHYSWHYVKCPKENECQNGHHSCADEAEICVDLDDGFECKCGEGYKPGTANCVPVCPQGRLKTKQRTFP
;
A
#
# COMPACT_ATOMS: atom_id res chain seq x y z
N THR A 1 -19.89 -15.68 -16.64
CA THR A 1 -19.34 -14.34 -16.91
C THR A 1 -18.19 -14.49 -17.86
N LEU A 2 -18.02 -13.53 -18.76
CA LEU A 2 -16.88 -13.50 -19.66
C LEU A 2 -15.77 -12.65 -19.04
N ASN A 3 -14.52 -12.89 -19.42
CA ASN A 3 -13.34 -12.13 -19.00
C ASN A 3 -12.56 -11.58 -20.20
N ASP A 4 -13.13 -11.63 -21.39
CA ASP A 4 -12.54 -11.06 -22.59
C ASP A 4 -12.80 -9.54 -22.65
N PHE A 5 -11.84 -8.80 -23.20
CA PHE A 5 -11.93 -7.36 -23.37
C PHE A 5 -11.75 -7.01 -24.84
N TRP A 6 -12.71 -6.27 -25.40
CA TRP A 6 -12.80 -5.99 -26.83
C TRP A 6 -12.90 -4.49 -27.08
N GLN A 7 -12.21 -4.04 -28.12
CA GLN A 7 -12.32 -2.68 -28.64
C GLN A 7 -12.88 -2.70 -30.06
N PHE A 8 -13.68 -1.68 -30.38
CA PHE A 8 -14.23 -1.48 -31.72
C PHE A 8 -13.64 -0.21 -32.33
N ASP A 9 -12.92 -0.37 -33.43
CA ASP A 9 -12.44 0.75 -34.23
C ASP A 9 -13.59 1.29 -35.09
N ILE A 10 -13.98 2.55 -34.84
CA ILE A 10 -15.07 3.22 -35.56
C ILE A 10 -14.70 3.49 -37.02
N GLN A 11 -13.45 3.87 -37.30
CA GLN A 11 -12.99 4.22 -38.65
C GLN A 11 -12.92 2.97 -39.53
N ASN A 12 -12.36 1.88 -38.99
CA ASN A 12 -12.16 0.63 -39.70
C ASN A 12 -13.35 -0.34 -39.56
N GLN A 13 -14.32 -0.04 -38.70
CA GLN A 13 -15.49 -0.87 -38.38
C GLN A 13 -15.12 -2.30 -37.99
N ARG A 14 -14.09 -2.46 -37.16
CA ARG A 14 -13.55 -3.77 -36.78
C ARG A 14 -13.42 -3.93 -35.28
N TRP A 15 -13.81 -5.10 -34.81
CA TRP A 15 -13.52 -5.57 -33.46
C TRP A 15 -12.11 -6.13 -33.39
N SER A 16 -11.40 -5.79 -32.33
CA SER A 16 -10.15 -6.44 -31.94
C SER A 16 -10.19 -6.78 -30.46
N GLN A 17 -9.69 -7.96 -30.12
CA GLN A 17 -9.58 -8.38 -28.73
C GLN A 17 -8.29 -7.82 -28.14
N ILE A 18 -8.40 -7.16 -26.99
CA ILE A 18 -7.26 -6.77 -26.17
C ILE A 18 -6.84 -8.04 -25.42
N GLN A 19 -5.61 -8.48 -25.65
CA GLN A 19 -5.11 -9.74 -25.09
C GLN A 19 -4.64 -9.56 -23.66
N ASP A 20 -4.94 -10.57 -22.85
CA ASP A 20 -4.34 -10.74 -21.54
C ASP A 20 -2.88 -11.19 -21.70
N ILE A 21 -1.94 -10.26 -21.56
CA ILE A 21 -0.51 -10.53 -21.66
C ILE A 21 0.11 -11.01 -20.34
N THR A 22 -0.71 -11.28 -19.30
CA THR A 22 -0.23 -11.87 -18.03
C THR A 22 0.31 -13.29 -18.21
N GLU A 23 -0.17 -14.04 -19.19
CA GLU A 23 0.31 -15.40 -19.48
C GLU A 23 1.60 -15.41 -20.32
N THR A 24 1.94 -14.33 -21.03
CA THR A 24 3.09 -14.28 -21.96
C THR A 24 4.33 -13.61 -21.37
N THR A 25 4.23 -12.97 -20.21
CA THR A 25 5.34 -12.21 -19.58
C THR A 25 5.71 -12.75 -18.20
N GLN A 26 6.11 -14.03 -18.13
CA GLN A 26 6.91 -14.52 -17.00
C GLN A 26 8.33 -13.90 -16.94
N SER A 27 8.72 -13.06 -17.91
CA SER A 27 10.07 -12.48 -18.02
C SER A 27 10.18 -10.94 -18.01
N LEU A 28 9.13 -10.17 -17.71
CA LEU A 28 9.20 -8.70 -17.72
C LEU A 28 8.49 -8.00 -16.53
N THR A 29 8.43 -8.65 -15.37
CA THR A 29 7.83 -8.11 -14.13
C THR A 29 8.82 -7.30 -13.26
N GLU A 30 9.69 -6.47 -13.86
CA GLU A 30 10.60 -5.61 -13.07
C GLU A 30 10.59 -4.11 -13.42
N GLN A 31 9.76 -3.61 -14.34
CA GLN A 31 9.75 -2.16 -14.62
C GLN A 31 8.39 -1.44 -14.74
N PHE A 32 7.24 -2.14 -14.86
CA PHE A 32 5.96 -1.45 -15.12
C PHE A 32 4.76 -1.82 -14.24
N GLY A 33 4.99 -2.49 -13.10
CA GLY A 33 3.91 -2.95 -12.23
C GLY A 33 3.27 -4.23 -12.75
N THR A 34 2.69 -5.01 -11.85
CA THR A 34 1.97 -6.23 -12.17
C THR A 34 0.88 -5.91 -13.18
N ASN A 35 0.94 -6.50 -14.37
CA ASN A 35 -0.20 -6.48 -15.27
C ASN A 35 -1.22 -7.42 -14.60
N GLU A 36 -2.31 -6.88 -14.07
CA GLU A 36 -3.29 -7.66 -13.32
C GLU A 36 -4.58 -7.67 -14.13
N TRP A 37 -5.09 -8.84 -14.50
CA TRP A 37 -6.31 -8.92 -15.31
C TRP A 37 -7.57 -8.92 -14.42
N PRO A 38 -8.60 -8.11 -14.72
CA PRO A 38 -9.84 -8.14 -13.95
C PRO A 38 -10.53 -9.51 -14.08
N PRO A 39 -11.17 -10.00 -13.00
CA PRO A 39 -11.87 -11.27 -13.05
C PRO A 39 -13.08 -11.22 -13.99
N PRO A 40 -13.67 -12.37 -14.34
CA PRO A 40 -14.91 -12.40 -15.11
C PRO A 40 -16.07 -11.74 -14.33
N LEU A 41 -16.51 -10.55 -14.78
CA LEU A 41 -17.49 -9.70 -14.08
C LEU A 41 -18.73 -9.38 -14.94
N TYR A 42 -19.87 -9.12 -14.30
CA TYR A 42 -21.06 -8.53 -14.94
C TYR A 42 -21.69 -7.45 -14.05
N GLY A 43 -22.46 -6.54 -14.66
CA GLY A 43 -23.09 -5.43 -13.94
C GLY A 43 -22.10 -4.45 -13.32
N HIS A 44 -20.86 -4.41 -13.84
CA HIS A 44 -19.88 -3.37 -13.56
C HIS A 44 -20.15 -2.15 -14.43
N THR A 45 -19.54 -1.02 -14.09
CA THR A 45 -19.45 0.15 -14.99
C THR A 45 -18.03 0.25 -15.52
N LEU A 46 -17.88 0.84 -16.71
CA LEU A 46 -16.59 1.18 -17.31
C LEU A 46 -16.66 2.65 -17.73
N THR A 47 -15.88 3.50 -17.08
CA THR A 47 -15.98 4.95 -17.25
C THR A 47 -14.64 5.53 -17.70
N TYR A 48 -14.66 6.34 -18.76
CA TYR A 48 -13.48 7.06 -19.23
C TYR A 48 -13.05 8.13 -18.22
N TYR A 49 -11.75 8.21 -17.99
CA TYR A 49 -11.10 9.11 -17.07
C TYR A 49 -9.81 9.65 -17.69
N ARG A 50 -9.47 10.91 -17.41
CA ARG A 50 -8.19 11.50 -17.79
C ARG A 50 -7.58 12.23 -16.61
N ASN A 51 -6.33 11.89 -16.27
CA ASN A 51 -5.63 12.50 -15.14
C ASN A 51 -5.05 13.89 -15.48
N ALA A 52 -4.43 14.53 -14.48
CA ALA A 52 -3.76 15.82 -14.64
C ALA A 52 -2.59 15.77 -15.64
N ASP A 53 -1.89 14.63 -15.69
CA ASP A 53 -0.78 14.35 -16.60
C ASP A 53 -1.23 14.00 -18.03
N ARG A 54 -2.54 14.08 -18.30
CA ARG A 54 -3.19 13.76 -19.58
C ARG A 54 -3.16 12.30 -20.00
N GLU A 55 -2.76 11.40 -19.11
CA GLU A 55 -2.92 9.97 -19.33
C GLU A 55 -4.41 9.59 -19.29
N GLU A 56 -4.80 8.70 -20.19
CA GLU A 56 -6.18 8.27 -20.39
C GLU A 56 -6.39 6.87 -19.82
N PHE A 57 -7.46 6.72 -19.05
CA PHE A 57 -7.81 5.49 -18.38
C PHE A 57 -9.27 5.11 -18.59
N LEU A 58 -9.54 3.80 -18.55
CA LEU A 58 -10.89 3.29 -18.31
C LEU A 58 -10.94 2.75 -16.88
N VAL A 59 -11.90 3.25 -16.11
CA VAL A 59 -12.09 2.87 -14.71
C VAL A 59 -13.26 1.91 -14.63
N LEU A 60 -12.98 0.68 -14.23
CA LEU A 60 -13.97 -0.35 -13.99
C LEU A 60 -14.31 -0.38 -12.50
N ILE A 61 -15.59 -0.18 -12.17
CA ILE A 61 -16.07 -0.21 -10.80
C ILE A 61 -17.03 -1.39 -10.62
N GLY A 62 -16.78 -2.16 -9.56
CA GLY A 62 -17.69 -3.16 -9.03
C GLY A 62 -17.95 -4.34 -9.97
N GLY A 63 -19.19 -4.81 -9.97
CA GLY A 63 -19.63 -6.00 -10.68
C GLY A 63 -19.69 -7.24 -9.79
N ASP A 64 -20.33 -8.28 -10.30
CA ASP A 64 -20.45 -9.57 -9.62
C ASP A 64 -19.71 -10.67 -10.40
N SER A 65 -19.14 -11.63 -9.67
CA SER A 65 -18.42 -12.78 -10.21
C SER A 65 -18.89 -14.05 -9.51
N PRO A 66 -19.08 -15.17 -10.24
CA PRO A 66 -19.55 -16.43 -9.66
C PRO A 66 -18.66 -16.99 -8.54
N GLN A 67 -17.36 -16.70 -8.56
CA GLN A 67 -16.38 -17.28 -7.63
C GLN A 67 -16.26 -16.51 -6.32
N ASN A 68 -16.24 -15.18 -6.39
CA ASN A 68 -15.91 -14.32 -5.23
C ASN A 68 -17.03 -13.39 -4.79
N ARG A 69 -18.20 -13.41 -5.45
CA ARG A 69 -19.42 -12.63 -5.14
C ARG A 69 -19.15 -11.15 -4.80
N PHE A 70 -19.53 -10.25 -5.71
CA PHE A 70 -19.38 -8.79 -5.63
C PHE A 70 -17.95 -8.29 -5.43
N TRP A 71 -17.41 -7.61 -6.43
CA TRP A 71 -16.04 -7.13 -6.41
C TRP A 71 -15.95 -5.73 -5.78
N SER A 72 -15.04 -5.54 -4.82
CA SER A 72 -14.77 -4.26 -4.15
C SER A 72 -13.51 -3.56 -4.67
N THR A 73 -12.81 -4.17 -5.63
CA THR A 73 -11.62 -3.58 -6.24
C THR A 73 -12.02 -2.76 -7.46
N ILE A 74 -11.46 -1.56 -7.58
CA ILE A 74 -11.55 -0.76 -8.80
C ILE A 74 -10.40 -1.19 -9.71
N TRP A 75 -10.67 -1.33 -11.00
CA TRP A 75 -9.65 -1.64 -11.98
C TRP A 75 -9.43 -0.44 -12.90
N GLU A 76 -8.17 -0.14 -13.17
CA GLU A 76 -7.76 0.95 -14.05
C GLU A 76 -7.06 0.37 -15.27
N TYR A 77 -7.61 0.60 -16.46
CA TYR A 77 -6.96 0.27 -17.72
C TYR A 77 -6.31 1.52 -18.30
N ASN A 78 -4.99 1.55 -18.35
CA ASN A 78 -4.28 2.62 -19.07
C ASN A 78 -4.35 2.35 -20.57
N ILE A 79 -4.98 3.27 -21.32
CA ILE A 79 -5.27 3.07 -22.74
C ILE A 79 -3.98 3.09 -23.58
N GLU A 80 -3.02 3.95 -23.25
CA GLU A 80 -1.76 4.06 -23.99
C GLU A 80 -0.85 2.85 -23.75
N LYS A 81 -0.76 2.41 -22.49
CA LYS A 81 0.13 1.32 -22.06
C LYS A 81 -0.49 -0.05 -22.27
N ASN A 82 -1.81 -0.13 -22.46
CA ASN A 82 -2.58 -1.38 -22.53
C ASN A 82 -2.35 -2.28 -21.29
N VAL A 83 -2.33 -1.66 -20.10
CA VAL A 83 -2.07 -2.32 -18.82
C VAL A 83 -3.24 -2.11 -17.89
N TRP A 84 -3.66 -3.18 -17.24
CA TRP A 84 -4.62 -3.14 -16.14
C TRP A 84 -3.90 -3.07 -14.80
N LYS A 85 -4.49 -2.33 -13.87
CA LYS A 85 -4.00 -2.17 -12.50
C LYS A 85 -5.16 -2.26 -11.51
N ALA A 86 -5.01 -3.06 -10.46
CA ALA A 86 -5.97 -3.07 -9.36
C ALA A 86 -5.75 -1.90 -8.39
N VAL A 87 -6.85 -1.33 -7.94
CA VAL A 87 -6.92 -0.35 -6.86
C VAL A 87 -7.90 -0.87 -5.81
N LEU A 88 -7.38 -1.31 -4.68
CA LEU A 88 -8.18 -1.87 -3.58
C LEU A 88 -9.10 -0.81 -2.98
N THR A 89 -10.40 -1.09 -2.92
CA THR A 89 -11.37 -0.23 -2.25
C THR A 89 -12.31 -1.00 -1.32
N LYS A 90 -13.17 -0.29 -0.61
CA LYS A 90 -13.97 -0.81 0.51
C LYS A 90 -15.46 -1.04 0.18
N VAL A 91 -15.91 -0.76 -1.03
CA VAL A 91 -17.33 -0.84 -1.41
C VAL A 91 -17.53 -1.84 -2.52
N GLY A 92 -18.17 -2.98 -2.21
CA GLY A 92 -18.65 -3.94 -3.21
C GLY A 92 -20.03 -3.50 -3.73
N ILE A 93 -20.12 -3.26 -5.03
CA ILE A 93 -21.33 -2.74 -5.67
C ILE A 93 -21.52 -3.35 -7.06
N PHE A 94 -22.75 -3.66 -7.46
CA PHE A 94 -23.05 -4.13 -8.82
C PHE A 94 -24.42 -3.63 -9.30
N GLY A 95 -24.61 -3.60 -10.62
CA GLY A 95 -25.82 -3.03 -11.23
C GLY A 95 -25.97 -1.55 -10.91
N HIS A 96 -24.86 -0.84 -10.69
CA HIS A 96 -24.85 0.60 -10.49
C HIS A 96 -24.56 1.31 -11.81
N THR A 97 -24.64 2.63 -11.78
CA THR A 97 -24.25 3.48 -12.90
C THR A 97 -23.24 4.52 -12.46
N THR A 98 -22.34 4.91 -13.37
CA THR A 98 -21.21 5.79 -13.05
C THR A 98 -21.02 6.85 -14.12
N VAL A 99 -20.69 8.07 -13.71
CA VAL A 99 -20.24 9.16 -14.58
C VAL A 99 -19.01 9.84 -14.02
N PHE A 100 -18.15 10.34 -14.90
CA PHE A 100 -16.99 11.14 -14.51
C PHE A 100 -17.34 12.63 -14.52
N HIS A 101 -16.98 13.33 -13.44
CA HIS A 101 -17.16 14.76 -13.29
C HIS A 101 -15.79 15.46 -13.31
N SER A 102 -15.49 16.11 -14.43
CA SER A 102 -14.19 16.71 -14.69
C SER A 102 -13.85 17.88 -13.76
N GLN A 103 -14.84 18.68 -13.35
CA GLN A 103 -14.58 19.88 -12.53
C GLN A 103 -14.07 19.56 -11.13
N THR A 104 -14.49 18.42 -10.57
CA THR A 104 -14.06 17.96 -9.24
C THR A 104 -13.09 16.79 -9.31
N ASN A 105 -12.72 16.32 -10.52
CA ASN A 105 -11.88 15.14 -10.72
C ASN A 105 -12.41 13.87 -10.03
N SER A 106 -13.74 13.70 -10.01
CA SER A 106 -14.40 12.65 -9.22
C SER A 106 -15.35 11.80 -10.07
N LEU A 107 -15.55 10.55 -9.67
CA LEU A 107 -16.54 9.65 -10.24
C LEU A 107 -17.78 9.64 -9.36
N TYR A 108 -18.95 9.88 -9.95
CA TYR A 108 -20.24 9.77 -9.27
C TYR A 108 -20.86 8.43 -9.59
N VAL A 109 -21.21 7.68 -8.53
CA VAL A 109 -21.71 6.31 -8.61
C VAL A 109 -23.08 6.27 -7.97
N PHE A 110 -24.09 5.85 -8.71
CA PHE A 110 -25.48 5.87 -8.25
C PHE A 110 -26.11 4.49 -8.25
N GLY A 111 -26.82 4.19 -7.16
CA GLY A 111 -27.75 3.09 -7.07
C GLY A 111 -27.10 1.71 -6.95
N GLY A 112 -27.68 0.72 -7.62
CA GLY A 112 -27.19 -0.66 -7.61
C GLY A 112 -27.44 -1.39 -6.30
N TYR A 113 -26.81 -2.54 -6.15
CA TYR A 113 -26.81 -3.31 -4.91
C TYR A 113 -25.48 -3.11 -4.21
N ALA A 114 -25.54 -2.59 -2.99
CA ALA A 114 -24.40 -2.49 -2.11
C ALA A 114 -24.37 -3.70 -1.16
N TYR A 115 -23.17 -4.16 -0.83
CA TYR A 115 -22.97 -5.24 0.12
C TYR A 115 -22.58 -4.70 1.49
N ASP A 116 -23.40 -4.97 2.51
CA ASP A 116 -23.09 -4.71 3.92
C ASP A 116 -23.33 -6.00 4.71
N LYS A 117 -22.29 -6.47 5.42
CA LYS A 117 -22.32 -7.60 6.38
C LYS A 117 -23.21 -8.78 5.93
N ASP A 118 -22.84 -9.40 4.81
CA ASP A 118 -23.51 -10.60 4.27
C ASP A 118 -24.90 -10.39 3.66
N THR A 119 -25.35 -9.14 3.49
CA THR A 119 -26.63 -8.83 2.85
C THR A 119 -26.46 -7.93 1.63
N SER A 120 -27.05 -8.35 0.50
CA SER A 120 -27.19 -7.51 -0.68
C SER A 120 -28.39 -6.60 -0.51
N ILE A 121 -28.14 -5.31 -0.36
CA ILE A 121 -29.19 -4.30 -0.16
C ILE A 121 -29.28 -3.47 -1.43
N MET A 122 -30.49 -3.37 -1.98
CA MET A 122 -30.74 -2.46 -3.09
C MET A 122 -30.63 -1.03 -2.58
N SER A 123 -29.68 -0.30 -3.15
CA SER A 123 -29.31 1.03 -2.74
C SER A 123 -29.81 2.04 -3.76
N ASN A 124 -30.27 3.16 -3.25
CA ASN A 124 -30.53 4.39 -3.97
C ASN A 124 -29.49 5.45 -3.59
N SER A 125 -28.34 5.01 -3.05
CA SER A 125 -27.29 5.90 -2.60
C SER A 125 -26.49 6.45 -3.79
N LEU A 126 -26.17 7.73 -3.72
CA LEU A 126 -25.18 8.39 -4.54
C LEU A 126 -23.86 8.42 -3.77
N TYR A 127 -22.81 7.94 -4.40
CA TYR A 127 -21.45 7.99 -3.90
C TYR A 127 -20.62 8.90 -4.81
N ARG A 128 -19.64 9.56 -4.21
CA ARG A 128 -18.55 10.22 -4.93
C ARG A 128 -17.26 9.49 -4.61
N PHE A 129 -16.59 9.00 -5.64
CA PHE A 129 -15.24 8.48 -5.55
C PHE A 129 -14.27 9.56 -6.01
N GLU A 130 -13.45 10.04 -5.09
CA GLU A 130 -12.40 11.01 -5.36
C GLU A 130 -11.20 10.29 -5.99
N TYR A 131 -10.89 10.60 -7.25
CA TYR A 131 -9.97 9.77 -8.01
C TYR A 131 -8.51 9.91 -7.55
N GLU A 132 -8.09 11.11 -7.13
CA GLU A 132 -6.71 11.33 -6.66
C GLU A 132 -6.46 10.66 -5.31
N THR A 133 -7.39 10.83 -4.36
CA THR A 133 -7.23 10.34 -2.99
C THR A 133 -7.70 8.89 -2.81
N LYS A 134 -8.30 8.30 -3.85
CA LYS A 134 -8.89 6.95 -3.85
C LYS A 134 -9.88 6.75 -2.71
N SER A 135 -10.66 7.79 -2.40
CA SER A 135 -11.58 7.80 -1.26
C SER A 135 -13.04 7.85 -1.68
N TRP A 136 -13.90 7.15 -0.94
CA TRP A 136 -15.34 7.12 -1.16
C TRP A 136 -16.06 8.03 -0.17
N ILE A 137 -17.05 8.78 -0.67
CA ILE A 137 -17.95 9.60 0.13
C ILE A 137 -19.38 9.22 -0.25
N GLU A 138 -20.15 8.69 0.69
CA GLU A 138 -21.60 8.50 0.50
C GLU A 138 -22.30 9.86 0.68
N LEU A 139 -23.00 10.32 -0.35
CA LEU A 139 -23.68 11.60 -0.36
C LEU A 139 -25.09 11.49 0.20
N THR A 140 -25.68 10.31 0.15
CA THR A 140 -27.10 10.11 0.46
C THR A 140 -27.24 8.89 1.35
N SER A 141 -27.49 9.10 2.64
CA SER A 141 -27.80 7.97 3.51
C SER A 141 -29.25 8.06 3.95
N SER A 142 -30.14 7.48 3.15
CA SER A 142 -31.54 7.28 3.52
C SER A 142 -31.69 5.98 4.31
N ASN A 143 -31.71 6.06 5.64
CA ASN A 143 -32.22 4.93 6.42
C ASN A 143 -33.74 5.00 6.46
N SER A 144 -34.36 4.03 5.78
CA SER A 144 -35.73 3.60 6.01
C SER A 144 -35.80 2.90 7.37
N GLY A 145 -36.60 3.43 8.30
CA GLY A 145 -37.12 2.70 9.46
C GLY A 145 -36.41 2.94 10.81
N ASN A 146 -37.20 3.47 11.75
CA ASN A 146 -36.99 3.56 13.21
C ASN A 146 -36.12 4.72 13.77
N VAL A 147 -36.87 5.76 14.17
CA VAL A 147 -36.67 6.73 15.27
C VAL A 147 -35.32 6.64 16.03
N ALA A 148 -34.30 7.32 15.52
CA ALA A 148 -33.35 8.17 16.25
C ALA A 148 -32.23 8.67 15.31
N SER A 149 -32.47 9.76 14.58
CA SER A 149 -31.40 10.73 14.23
C SER A 149 -31.97 11.85 13.35
N THR A 150 -32.31 12.97 13.97
CA THR A 150 -32.63 14.25 13.32
C THR A 150 -31.38 14.89 12.66
N PHE A 151 -30.43 14.09 12.15
CA PHE A 151 -29.06 14.53 11.86
C PHE A 151 -28.53 14.19 10.46
N ARG A 152 -29.40 13.72 9.55
CA ARG A 152 -29.04 13.54 8.14
C ARG A 152 -29.98 14.38 7.28
N ARG A 153 -29.69 15.67 7.13
CA ARG A 153 -30.31 16.46 6.05
C ARG A 153 -29.73 15.93 4.74
N ASN A 154 -30.57 15.22 4.01
CA ASN A 154 -30.25 14.49 2.79
C ASN A 154 -29.80 15.42 1.67
N PHE A 155 -28.63 15.16 1.08
CA PHE A 155 -28.17 15.69 -0.22
C PHE A 155 -29.30 15.72 -1.27
N PHE A 156 -30.11 14.67 -1.30
CA PHE A 156 -31.26 14.51 -2.19
C PHE A 156 -32.36 15.59 -2.06
N ASN A 157 -32.51 16.28 -0.93
CA ASN A 157 -33.56 17.30 -0.78
C ASN A 157 -33.13 18.71 -1.22
N LEU A 158 -31.83 18.93 -1.47
CA LEU A 158 -31.27 20.27 -1.72
C LEU A 158 -30.71 20.45 -3.13
N THR A 159 -30.27 19.38 -3.80
CA THR A 159 -29.59 19.46 -5.12
C THR A 159 -30.18 18.54 -6.17
N VAL A 160 -31.25 17.80 -5.89
CA VAL A 160 -31.85 16.88 -6.86
C VAL A 160 -33.18 17.43 -7.29
N ASP A 161 -33.17 18.22 -8.36
CA ASP A 161 -34.40 18.56 -9.05
C ASP A 161 -34.87 17.35 -9.85
N LYS A 162 -36.14 17.02 -9.71
CA LYS A 162 -36.64 15.71 -10.06
C LYS A 162 -37.74 15.87 -11.09
N VAL A 163 -37.49 15.31 -12.25
CA VAL A 163 -38.51 15.20 -13.29
C VAL A 163 -39.38 13.95 -12.99
N GLY A 164 -40.17 13.97 -11.90
CA GLY A 164 -41.14 12.90 -11.57
C GLY A 164 -41.16 12.38 -10.12
N SER A 165 -41.55 11.11 -9.92
CA SER A 165 -41.59 10.37 -8.63
C SER A 165 -40.24 9.67 -8.34
N TYR A 166 -39.88 9.42 -7.07
CA TYR A 166 -38.50 8.98 -6.73
C TYR A 166 -38.47 7.49 -7.04
N PRO A 167 -37.49 6.99 -7.81
CA PRO A 167 -37.43 5.58 -8.11
C PRO A 167 -37.39 4.81 -6.78
N LYS A 168 -38.42 4.01 -6.52
CA LYS A 168 -38.47 3.13 -5.36
C LYS A 168 -37.44 2.04 -5.61
N GLN A 169 -36.25 2.15 -5.00
CA GLN A 169 -35.15 1.18 -5.07
C GLN A 169 -35.08 0.51 -6.46
N THR A 170 -34.25 1.06 -7.34
CA THR A 170 -33.98 0.50 -8.67
C THR A 170 -32.50 0.16 -8.80
N TYR A 171 -32.16 -0.79 -9.68
CA TYR A 171 -30.78 -1.10 -10.07
C TYR A 171 -30.68 -1.23 -11.60
N ALA A 172 -29.47 -1.28 -12.13
CA ALA A 172 -29.16 -1.32 -13.56
C ALA A 172 -29.72 -0.11 -14.33
N GLN A 173 -29.67 1.07 -13.71
CA GLN A 173 -29.96 2.33 -14.38
C GLN A 173 -28.84 2.70 -15.36
N ALA A 174 -29.14 3.64 -16.27
CA ALA A 174 -28.13 4.34 -17.05
C ALA A 174 -27.99 5.78 -16.56
N MET A 175 -26.77 6.32 -16.56
CA MET A 175 -26.49 7.69 -16.16
C MET A 175 -25.64 8.40 -17.21
N THR A 176 -25.90 9.69 -17.38
CA THR A 176 -25.10 10.59 -18.19
C THR A 176 -24.96 11.93 -17.47
N ILE A 177 -23.97 12.73 -17.85
CA ILE A 177 -23.69 14.05 -17.27
C ILE A 177 -23.78 15.12 -18.35
N GLU A 178 -24.23 16.33 -17.97
CA GLU A 178 -24.24 17.48 -18.87
C GLU A 178 -22.81 17.84 -19.32
N PRO A 179 -22.64 18.39 -20.53
CA PRO A 179 -21.33 18.81 -21.02
C PRO A 179 -20.65 19.85 -20.12
N ASP A 180 -21.44 20.68 -19.44
CA ASP A 180 -20.94 21.67 -18.49
C ASP A 180 -20.66 21.07 -17.10
N GLY A 181 -21.03 19.81 -16.84
CA GLY A 181 -20.83 19.13 -15.56
C GLY A 181 -21.81 19.51 -14.44
N THR A 182 -22.78 20.39 -14.70
CA THR A 182 -23.63 20.95 -13.63
C THR A 182 -24.73 20.00 -13.16
N ALA A 183 -25.18 19.08 -14.01
CA ALA A 183 -26.12 18.04 -13.62
C ALA A 183 -25.84 16.69 -14.29
N ALA A 184 -26.28 15.63 -13.63
CA ALA A 184 -26.34 14.28 -14.17
C ALA A 184 -27.77 13.76 -14.23
N TYR A 185 -28.07 12.96 -15.25
CA TYR A 185 -29.38 12.35 -15.47
C TYR A 185 -29.28 10.85 -15.33
N VAL A 186 -30.14 10.27 -14.49
CA VAL A 186 -30.30 8.83 -14.32
C VAL A 186 -31.64 8.42 -14.89
N ILE A 187 -31.66 7.38 -15.73
CA ILE A 187 -32.88 6.87 -16.37
C ILE A 187 -32.97 5.35 -16.29
N GLY A 188 -34.20 4.86 -16.18
CA GLY A 188 -34.51 3.43 -16.27
C GLY A 188 -34.15 2.67 -15.00
N GLY A 189 -33.64 1.45 -15.19
CA GLY A 189 -33.42 0.48 -14.13
C GLY A 189 -34.62 -0.43 -13.89
N TRP A 190 -34.37 -1.48 -13.11
CA TRP A 190 -35.35 -2.47 -12.69
C TRP A 190 -35.53 -2.39 -11.17
N GLY A 191 -36.77 -2.40 -10.70
CA GLY A 191 -37.09 -2.22 -9.29
C GLY A 191 -38.59 -2.34 -9.02
N ILE A 192 -39.01 -1.80 -7.88
CA ILE A 192 -40.39 -1.94 -7.39
C ILE A 192 -41.36 -1.08 -8.21
N ASP A 193 -40.86 -0.04 -8.87
CA ASP A 193 -41.58 0.74 -9.89
C ASP A 193 -41.03 0.46 -11.30
N SER A 194 -41.89 -0.07 -12.16
CA SER A 194 -41.56 -0.33 -13.58
C SER A 194 -41.82 0.87 -14.49
N GLN A 195 -42.00 2.07 -13.94
CA GLN A 195 -42.24 3.29 -14.73
C GLN A 195 -40.90 3.94 -15.07
N ALA A 196 -40.66 4.18 -16.36
CA ALA A 196 -39.47 4.90 -16.81
C ALA A 196 -39.53 6.36 -16.32
N THR A 197 -38.75 6.68 -15.29
CA THR A 197 -38.59 8.03 -14.75
C THR A 197 -37.19 8.57 -15.06
N VAL A 198 -37.07 9.89 -15.15
CA VAL A 198 -35.79 10.58 -15.32
C VAL A 198 -35.48 11.34 -14.03
N LEU A 199 -34.36 11.01 -13.42
CA LEU A 199 -33.85 11.68 -12.22
C LEU A 199 -32.73 12.64 -12.64
N LYS A 200 -32.91 13.94 -12.43
CA LYS A 200 -31.83 14.93 -12.57
C LYS A 200 -31.17 15.11 -11.20
N ILE A 201 -29.85 15.13 -11.17
CA ILE A 201 -29.02 15.30 -9.97
C ILE A 201 -28.12 16.49 -10.26
N GLU A 202 -28.31 17.60 -9.57
CA GLU A 202 -27.39 18.74 -9.69
C GLU A 202 -26.12 18.43 -8.90
N LEU A 203 -24.98 18.58 -9.57
CA LEU A 203 -23.67 18.24 -9.05
C LEU A 203 -23.00 19.52 -8.53
N PRO A 204 -22.83 19.67 -7.20
CA PRO A 204 -22.22 20.87 -6.66
C PRO A 204 -20.73 20.89 -6.96
N ILE A 205 -20.26 22.04 -7.46
CA ILE A 205 -18.84 22.32 -7.68
C ILE A 205 -18.07 22.27 -6.35
N ASP A 206 -18.68 22.77 -5.27
CA ASP A 206 -18.19 22.65 -3.91
C ASP A 206 -19.13 21.80 -3.04
N ILE A 207 -18.72 20.55 -2.79
CA ILE A 207 -19.47 19.62 -1.94
C ILE A 207 -19.48 20.05 -0.47
N CYS A 208 -18.54 20.90 -0.06
CA CYS A 208 -18.39 21.35 1.31
C CYS A 208 -19.61 22.16 1.77
N HIS A 209 -20.22 22.93 0.86
CA HIS A 209 -21.42 23.72 1.12
C HIS A 209 -22.63 22.89 1.60
N LEU A 210 -22.59 21.57 1.41
CA LEU A 210 -23.65 20.66 1.85
C LEU A 210 -23.59 20.37 3.35
N PHE A 211 -22.45 20.62 3.99
CA PHE A 211 -22.23 20.35 5.40
C PHE A 211 -22.39 21.63 6.22
N SER A 212 -23.43 21.68 7.04
CA SER A 212 -23.74 22.86 7.86
C SER A 212 -23.09 22.84 9.25
N THR A 213 -22.58 21.70 9.72
CA THR A 213 -21.98 21.57 11.05
C THR A 213 -20.48 21.35 10.95
N LYS A 214 -19.74 21.82 11.95
CA LYS A 214 -18.29 21.66 12.05
C LYS A 214 -17.83 20.21 11.92
N SER A 215 -18.49 19.30 12.63
CA SER A 215 -18.08 17.90 12.70
C SER A 215 -18.37 17.13 11.41
N SER A 216 -19.40 17.49 10.64
CA SER A 216 -19.66 16.87 9.34
C SER A 216 -18.77 17.46 8.24
N CYS A 217 -18.51 18.77 8.29
CA CYS A 217 -17.61 19.46 7.39
C CYS A 217 -16.18 18.90 7.45
N LEU A 218 -15.60 18.83 8.66
CA LEU A 218 -14.21 18.43 8.84
C LEU A 218 -13.96 16.92 8.60
N ARG A 219 -15.02 16.11 8.48
CA ARG A 219 -14.91 14.68 8.09
C ARG A 219 -14.69 14.49 6.59
N VAL A 220 -14.94 15.52 5.79
CA VAL A 220 -14.89 15.45 4.33
C VAL A 220 -13.54 15.99 3.89
N PRO A 221 -12.68 15.14 3.27
CA PRO A 221 -11.40 15.60 2.73
C PRO A 221 -11.60 16.77 1.75
N GLY A 222 -10.74 17.79 1.85
CA GLY A 222 -10.85 18.99 1.02
C GLY A 222 -11.83 20.06 1.54
N CYS A 223 -12.50 19.84 2.67
CA CYS A 223 -13.39 20.84 3.29
C CYS A 223 -12.75 21.54 4.50
N GLY A 224 -12.94 22.86 4.55
CA GLY A 224 -12.59 23.77 5.63
C GLY A 224 -13.85 24.30 6.32
N TYR A 225 -13.75 24.54 7.63
CA TYR A 225 -14.88 25.06 8.42
C TYR A 225 -14.56 26.45 8.95
N CYS A 226 -15.50 27.36 8.68
CA CYS A 226 -15.46 28.75 9.08
C CYS A 226 -16.60 29.08 10.03
N SER A 227 -16.31 29.85 11.08
CA SER A 227 -17.34 30.37 11.98
C SER A 227 -17.00 31.74 12.54
N ASN A 228 -18.00 32.63 12.58
CA ASN A 228 -17.93 33.91 13.26
C ASN A 228 -18.50 33.79 14.67
N GLN A 229 -17.72 34.21 15.67
CA GLN A 229 -18.14 34.19 17.06
C GLN A 229 -18.36 35.60 17.62
N LEU A 230 -19.48 35.78 18.32
CA LEU A 230 -19.79 36.98 19.10
C LEU A 230 -20.09 36.54 20.53
N ALA A 231 -19.30 36.99 21.51
CA ALA A 231 -19.45 36.63 22.93
C ALA A 231 -19.57 35.10 23.18
N ASN A 232 -18.71 34.30 22.53
CA ASN A 232 -18.70 32.82 22.57
C ASN A 232 -19.94 32.12 21.97
N VAL A 233 -20.81 32.86 21.27
CA VAL A 233 -21.94 32.29 20.51
C VAL A 233 -21.59 32.30 19.02
N THR A 234 -21.82 31.17 18.35
CA THR A 234 -21.62 31.07 16.89
C THR A 234 -22.78 31.75 16.17
N VAL A 235 -22.51 32.87 15.51
CA VAL A 235 -23.53 33.68 14.84
C VAL A 235 -23.64 33.34 13.35
N ALA A 236 -22.53 32.94 12.73
CA ALA A 236 -22.50 32.42 11.38
C ALA A 236 -21.51 31.27 11.29
N GLN A 237 -21.83 30.27 10.47
CA GLN A 237 -20.94 29.15 10.18
C GLN A 237 -21.12 28.70 8.73
N ILE A 238 -20.03 28.29 8.09
CA ILE A 238 -20.05 27.76 6.73
C ILE A 238 -18.95 26.72 6.58
N CYS A 239 -19.25 25.70 5.78
CA CYS A 239 -18.26 24.76 5.29
C CYS A 239 -17.97 25.12 3.84
N HIS A 240 -16.70 25.19 3.48
CA HIS A 240 -16.22 25.62 2.17
C HIS A 240 -15.02 24.77 1.76
N ARG A 241 -14.64 24.82 0.49
CA ARG A 241 -13.39 24.22 0.03
C ARG A 241 -12.19 24.79 0.80
N ASN A 242 -11.37 23.92 1.38
CA ASN A 242 -10.23 24.32 2.21
C ASN A 242 -9.11 25.06 1.46
N THR A 243 -9.12 25.01 0.12
CA THR A 243 -8.19 25.76 -0.74
C THR A 243 -8.62 27.21 -0.97
N LEU A 244 -9.85 27.57 -0.58
CA LEU A 244 -10.38 28.93 -0.68
C LEU A 244 -10.28 29.61 0.69
N GLU A 245 -10.11 30.93 0.70
CA GLU A 245 -10.21 31.72 1.92
C GLU A 245 -11.62 31.64 2.52
N CYS A 246 -11.71 31.89 3.82
CA CYS A 246 -12.96 31.85 4.55
C CYS A 246 -13.99 32.83 3.95
N PRO A 247 -15.14 32.35 3.43
CA PRO A 247 -16.10 33.22 2.75
C PRO A 247 -17.00 34.02 3.70
N LEU A 248 -16.77 33.97 5.01
CA LEU A 248 -17.53 34.75 6.00
C LEU A 248 -16.90 36.14 6.17
N ASP A 249 -17.69 37.17 5.94
CA ASP A 249 -17.25 38.55 6.13
C ASP A 249 -17.03 38.85 7.63
N THR A 250 -15.81 39.25 7.98
CA THR A 250 -15.40 39.54 9.35
C THR A 250 -15.67 41.00 9.67
N GLY A 251 -16.90 41.32 10.06
CA GLY A 251 -17.20 42.61 10.69
C GLY A 251 -16.57 42.71 12.10
N ASN A 252 -17.35 43.11 13.11
CA ASN A 252 -16.91 43.20 14.51
C ASN A 252 -16.79 41.84 15.25
N ALA A 253 -16.71 40.72 14.55
CA ALA A 253 -16.70 39.37 15.13
C ALA A 253 -15.30 38.75 15.04
N VAL A 254 -14.94 37.90 16.02
CA VAL A 254 -13.68 37.14 15.96
C VAL A 254 -13.92 35.91 15.07
N ALA A 255 -13.27 35.87 13.90
CA ALA A 255 -13.22 34.69 13.06
C ALA A 255 -12.37 33.61 13.73
N SER A 256 -12.95 32.45 13.99
CA SER A 256 -12.20 31.26 14.36
C SER A 256 -12.03 30.43 13.09
N GLU A 257 -10.97 30.68 12.34
CA GLU A 257 -10.49 29.72 11.34
C GLU A 257 -9.90 28.52 12.07
N LYS A 258 -10.53 27.37 11.90
CA LYS A 258 -9.86 26.10 12.17
C LYS A 258 -9.53 25.50 10.82
N PRO A 259 -8.29 25.71 10.31
CA PRO A 259 -7.85 24.93 9.16
C PRO A 259 -8.09 23.47 9.51
N ASN A 260 -8.68 22.74 8.57
CA ASN A 260 -8.74 21.31 8.68
C ASN A 260 -7.29 20.84 8.58
N GLN A 261 -6.60 20.71 9.72
CA GLN A 261 -5.50 19.78 9.84
C GLN A 261 -6.14 18.40 9.70
N VAL A 262 -6.47 18.05 8.45
CA VAL A 262 -6.60 16.67 8.09
C VAL A 262 -5.21 16.14 8.36
N ALA A 263 -5.11 15.44 9.49
CA ALA A 263 -4.18 14.33 9.61
C ALA A 263 -4.25 13.63 8.27
N VAL A 264 -3.19 13.82 7.46
CA VAL A 264 -2.86 12.93 6.35
C VAL A 264 -3.26 11.55 6.85
N CYS A 265 -4.25 10.92 6.21
CA CYS A 265 -4.54 9.53 6.54
C CYS A 265 -3.19 8.86 6.48
N LEU A 266 -2.69 8.43 7.63
CA LEU A 266 -1.37 7.83 7.71
C LEU A 266 -1.38 6.72 6.68
N ALA A 267 -0.28 6.61 5.95
CA ALA A 267 -0.18 5.68 4.85
C ALA A 267 -0.71 4.31 5.34
N PRO A 268 -1.52 3.61 4.54
CA PRO A 268 -2.06 2.33 4.96
C PRO A 268 -0.91 1.45 5.43
N CYS A 269 -1.12 0.59 6.45
CA CYS A 269 -0.03 -0.19 7.03
C CYS A 269 0.81 -0.89 5.94
N THR A 270 0.16 -1.43 4.91
CA THR A 270 0.81 -2.07 3.75
C THR A 270 1.75 -1.17 2.92
N ALA A 271 1.70 0.15 3.08
CA ALA A 271 2.65 1.08 2.47
C ALA A 271 4.00 1.09 3.19
N HIS A 272 4.04 0.68 4.46
CA HIS A 272 5.28 0.55 5.21
C HIS A 272 5.95 -0.79 4.87
N ARG A 273 7.10 -0.71 4.20
CA ARG A 273 7.86 -1.88 3.73
C ARG A 273 8.91 -2.37 4.72
N THR A 274 9.21 -1.60 5.77
CA THR A 274 10.16 -1.99 6.80
C THR A 274 9.45 -2.25 8.12
N CYS A 275 10.00 -3.17 8.92
CA CYS A 275 9.48 -3.47 10.24
C CYS A 275 9.46 -2.23 11.15
N VAL A 276 10.53 -1.43 11.13
CA VAL A 276 10.66 -0.24 11.97
C VAL A 276 9.62 0.82 11.58
N ASP A 277 9.48 1.13 10.29
CA ASP A 277 8.49 2.12 9.84
C ASP A 277 7.05 1.65 10.10
N CYS A 278 6.80 0.34 9.97
CA CYS A 278 5.52 -0.27 10.27
C CYS A 278 5.14 -0.13 11.75
N LEU A 279 6.07 -0.42 12.66
CA LEU A 279 5.82 -0.37 14.10
C LEU A 279 5.79 1.07 14.63
N PHE A 280 6.40 2.02 13.91
CA PHE A 280 6.28 3.45 14.19
C PHE A 280 4.92 4.02 13.75
N ALA A 281 4.23 3.37 12.81
CA ALA A 281 2.93 3.78 12.34
C ALA A 281 1.81 3.33 13.30
N PRO A 282 0.97 4.25 13.81
CA PRO A 282 -0.07 3.92 14.77
C PRO A 282 -1.15 3.02 14.16
N GLY A 283 -1.48 1.93 14.86
CA GLY A 283 -2.50 0.96 14.44
C GLY A 283 -2.01 -0.11 13.46
N CYS A 284 -0.70 -0.14 13.20
CA CYS A 284 -0.03 -1.13 12.35
C CYS A 284 0.75 -2.15 13.18
N ARG A 285 0.97 -3.33 12.59
CA ARG A 285 1.68 -4.47 13.18
C ARG A 285 2.50 -5.17 12.11
N TRP A 286 3.65 -5.73 12.47
CA TRP A 286 4.54 -6.37 11.49
C TRP A 286 4.45 -7.89 11.52
N SER A 287 4.14 -8.52 10.39
CA SER A 287 4.16 -9.96 10.23
C SER A 287 5.58 -10.44 9.90
N THR A 288 6.25 -11.13 10.83
CA THR A 288 7.62 -11.61 10.62
C THR A 288 7.74 -12.67 9.52
N ARG A 289 6.69 -13.48 9.34
CA ARG A 289 6.68 -14.55 8.34
C ARG A 289 6.35 -14.04 6.94
N LEU A 290 5.42 -13.09 6.83
CA LEU A 290 5.03 -12.51 5.54
C LEU A 290 5.92 -11.33 5.14
N ARG A 291 6.67 -10.75 6.08
CA ARG A 291 7.47 -9.52 5.88
C ARG A 291 6.63 -8.35 5.38
N GLU A 292 5.43 -8.25 5.95
CA GLU A 292 4.45 -7.25 5.57
C GLU A 292 3.85 -6.58 6.80
N CYS A 293 3.52 -5.31 6.62
CA CYS A 293 2.87 -4.51 7.63
C CYS A 293 1.34 -4.64 7.50
N VAL A 294 0.71 -5.16 8.55
CA VAL A 294 -0.72 -5.46 8.61
C VAL A 294 -1.42 -4.51 9.58
N SER A 295 -2.66 -4.15 9.28
CA SER A 295 -3.45 -3.33 10.21
C SER A 295 -3.97 -4.16 11.37
N THR A 296 -4.05 -3.55 12.55
CA THR A 296 -4.72 -4.13 13.74
C THR A 296 -6.13 -4.63 13.42
N ALA A 297 -6.88 -3.93 12.57
CA ALA A 297 -8.24 -4.27 12.19
C ALA A 297 -8.32 -5.49 11.25
N SER A 298 -7.34 -5.66 10.35
CA SER A 298 -7.31 -6.77 9.37
C SER A 298 -6.60 -8.01 9.89
N GLN A 299 -5.74 -7.87 10.92
CA GLN A 299 -4.91 -8.96 11.45
C GLN A 299 -5.72 -10.24 11.75
N PRO A 300 -6.88 -10.24 12.44
CA PRO A 300 -7.55 -11.49 12.80
C PRO A 300 -8.01 -12.31 11.59
N ALA A 301 -8.46 -11.65 10.53
CA ALA A 301 -8.90 -12.31 9.31
C ALA A 301 -7.71 -12.68 8.41
N TYR A 302 -6.75 -11.78 8.27
CA TYR A 302 -5.59 -11.95 7.39
C TYR A 302 -4.58 -12.97 7.94
N CYS A 303 -4.43 -13.05 9.27
CA CYS A 303 -3.53 -13.97 9.95
C CYS A 303 -4.23 -15.25 10.43
N ALA A 304 -5.47 -15.50 9.99
CA ALA A 304 -6.19 -16.72 10.31
C ALA A 304 -5.38 -17.97 9.90
N GLY A 305 -5.36 -18.99 10.75
CA GLY A 305 -4.58 -20.21 10.50
C GLY A 305 -3.05 -20.06 10.67
N GLY A 306 -2.58 -18.97 11.27
CA GLY A 306 -1.15 -18.80 11.62
C GLY A 306 -0.25 -18.42 10.44
N VAL A 307 -0.82 -17.95 9.33
CA VAL A 307 -0.07 -17.58 8.12
C VAL A 307 0.89 -16.40 8.34
N CYS A 308 0.61 -15.53 9.30
CA CYS A 308 1.49 -14.40 9.64
C CYS A 308 2.69 -14.76 10.54
N GLY A 309 2.73 -15.97 11.11
CA GLY A 309 3.74 -16.32 12.12
C GLY A 309 3.67 -15.38 13.34
N LEU A 310 4.83 -14.95 13.84
CA LEU A 310 4.90 -13.98 14.93
C LEU A 310 4.56 -12.58 14.39
N VAL A 311 3.61 -11.91 15.03
CA VAL A 311 3.20 -10.55 14.69
C VAL A 311 3.73 -9.61 15.76
N LEU A 312 4.63 -8.70 15.38
CA LEU A 312 5.26 -7.74 16.28
C LEU A 312 4.34 -6.53 16.51
N GLU A 313 4.34 -6.02 17.74
CA GLU A 313 3.62 -4.82 18.15
C GLU A 313 4.58 -3.64 18.38
N GLU A 314 4.05 -2.44 18.66
CA GLU A 314 4.84 -1.20 18.82
C GLU A 314 6.02 -1.34 19.81
N ASN A 315 5.85 -2.12 20.87
CA ASN A 315 6.87 -2.36 21.89
C ASN A 315 7.93 -3.41 21.49
N ASP A 316 7.75 -4.13 20.38
CA ASP A 316 8.62 -5.21 19.94
C ASP A 316 9.60 -4.78 18.85
N SER A 317 9.80 -3.47 18.65
CA SER A 317 10.71 -2.92 17.64
C SER A 317 12.14 -3.45 17.74
N ALA A 318 12.61 -3.80 18.93
CA ALA A 318 13.90 -4.44 19.15
C ALA A 318 14.03 -5.87 18.58
N HIS A 319 12.90 -6.50 18.21
CA HIS A 319 12.85 -7.84 17.61
C HIS A 319 12.62 -7.79 16.09
N CYS A 320 12.70 -6.60 15.46
CA CYS A 320 12.63 -6.49 14.02
C CYS A 320 13.76 -7.28 13.35
N PRO A 321 13.48 -8.01 12.25
CA PRO A 321 14.53 -8.67 11.50
C PRO A 321 15.49 -7.64 10.92
N GLU A 322 16.78 -7.77 11.23
CA GLU A 322 17.83 -6.99 10.57
C GLU A 322 17.83 -7.30 9.06
N PRO A 323 18.01 -6.29 8.20
CA PRO A 323 18.07 -6.51 6.76
C PRO A 323 19.32 -7.33 6.41
N CYS A 324 19.25 -8.17 5.37
CA CYS A 324 20.35 -9.10 5.05
C CYS A 324 21.71 -8.40 4.88
N HIS A 325 21.75 -7.20 4.29
CA HIS A 325 22.98 -6.44 4.08
C HIS A 325 23.68 -6.00 5.39
N ALA A 326 23.01 -6.05 6.54
CA ALA A 326 23.63 -5.78 7.84
C ALA A 326 24.60 -6.89 8.26
N PHE A 327 24.46 -8.10 7.70
CA PHE A 327 25.35 -9.21 7.98
C PHE A 327 26.54 -9.19 7.01
N THR A 328 27.72 -8.83 7.53
CA THR A 328 28.97 -8.76 6.77
C THR A 328 29.76 -10.06 6.78
N GLN A 329 29.26 -11.10 7.45
CA GLN A 329 29.89 -12.43 7.50
C GLN A 329 28.93 -13.48 6.94
N CYS A 330 29.42 -14.36 6.06
CA CYS A 330 28.60 -15.41 5.46
C CYS A 330 27.97 -16.32 6.52
N SER A 331 28.76 -16.73 7.52
CA SER A 331 28.31 -17.61 8.60
C SER A 331 27.16 -17.02 9.44
N SER A 332 27.08 -15.70 9.55
CA SER A 332 25.98 -14.99 10.20
C SER A 332 24.80 -14.81 9.24
N CYS A 333 25.06 -14.45 7.99
CA CYS A 333 24.06 -14.30 6.93
C CYS A 333 23.20 -15.57 6.75
N LEU A 334 23.85 -16.74 6.58
CA LEU A 334 23.17 -18.00 6.28
C LEU A 334 22.41 -18.61 7.47
N ARG A 335 22.56 -18.07 8.69
CA ARG A 335 21.70 -18.44 9.83
C ARG A 335 20.29 -17.90 9.68
N HIS A 336 20.11 -16.87 8.85
CA HIS A 336 18.82 -16.26 8.59
C HIS A 336 18.22 -16.84 7.31
N GLY A 337 17.13 -17.60 7.45
CA GLY A 337 16.45 -18.26 6.34
C GLY A 337 16.12 -17.39 5.12
N PRO A 338 15.79 -16.10 5.20
CA PRO A 338 15.50 -15.30 4.00
C PRO A 338 16.74 -14.65 3.35
N CYS A 339 17.95 -14.93 3.86
CA CYS A 339 19.19 -14.36 3.37
C CYS A 339 20.08 -15.43 2.73
N GLY A 340 20.91 -15.02 1.78
CA GLY A 340 22.00 -15.82 1.24
C GLY A 340 23.20 -14.94 0.87
N TRP A 341 24.32 -15.58 0.56
CA TRP A 341 25.61 -14.94 0.36
C TRP A 341 26.02 -14.95 -1.11
N CYS A 342 26.22 -13.78 -1.69
CA CYS A 342 26.89 -13.63 -2.96
C CYS A 342 28.40 -13.56 -2.71
N ALA A 343 29.15 -14.56 -3.17
CA ALA A 343 30.60 -14.63 -2.98
C ALA A 343 31.34 -14.01 -4.18
N ALA A 344 32.33 -13.17 -3.88
CA ALA A 344 33.27 -12.63 -4.85
C ALA A 344 34.25 -13.72 -5.35
N PRO A 345 34.63 -13.71 -6.64
CA PRO A 345 35.52 -14.72 -7.20
C PRO A 345 36.97 -14.53 -6.72
N GLY A 346 37.58 -15.60 -6.22
CA GLY A 346 39.02 -15.64 -5.90
C GLY A 346 39.39 -15.01 -4.55
N GLU A 347 38.44 -14.41 -3.85
CA GLU A 347 38.67 -13.79 -2.54
C GLU A 347 38.34 -14.77 -1.40
N ASN A 348 39.02 -14.57 -0.26
CA ASN A 348 38.93 -15.41 0.93
C ASN A 348 37.62 -15.21 1.68
N GLY A 349 36.48 -15.60 1.10
CA GLY A 349 35.15 -15.47 1.69
C GLY A 349 34.45 -14.13 1.51
N GLU A 350 35.08 -13.17 0.82
CA GLU A 350 34.49 -11.86 0.58
C GLU A 350 33.17 -11.98 -0.20
N GLY A 351 32.19 -11.19 0.20
CA GLY A 351 30.88 -11.24 -0.39
C GLY A 351 29.87 -10.32 0.26
N ILE A 352 28.65 -10.38 -0.25
CA ILE A 352 27.54 -9.54 0.19
C ILE A 352 26.36 -10.43 0.55
N CYS A 353 25.82 -10.24 1.75
CA CYS A 353 24.59 -10.89 2.18
C CYS A 353 23.39 -10.19 1.53
N ALA A 354 22.59 -10.94 0.81
CA ALA A 354 21.44 -10.45 0.07
C ALA A 354 20.20 -11.31 0.33
N GLU A 355 19.03 -10.74 0.09
CA GLU A 355 17.78 -11.51 0.16
C GLU A 355 17.71 -12.52 -0.99
N GLY A 356 17.23 -13.72 -0.72
CA GLY A 356 17.14 -14.77 -1.73
C GLY A 356 16.57 -16.07 -1.21
N ASN A 357 16.59 -17.08 -2.08
CA ASN A 357 16.18 -18.44 -1.74
C ASN A 357 17.32 -19.43 -2.08
N SER A 358 17.04 -20.73 -1.99
CA SER A 358 18.04 -21.77 -2.26
C SER A 358 18.61 -21.77 -3.68
N GLU A 359 17.95 -21.11 -4.63
CA GLU A 359 18.36 -21.12 -6.04
C GLU A 359 19.12 -19.84 -6.44
N ARG A 360 18.65 -18.67 -5.99
CA ARG A 360 19.20 -17.37 -6.43
C ARG A 360 18.86 -16.21 -5.49
N PRO A 361 19.61 -15.09 -5.57
CA PRO A 361 19.21 -13.82 -4.97
C PRO A 361 17.85 -13.33 -5.51
N MET A 362 17.11 -12.56 -4.71
CA MET A 362 15.86 -11.94 -5.16
C MET A 362 16.09 -10.90 -6.26
N LYS A 363 17.24 -10.22 -6.28
CA LYS A 363 17.63 -9.22 -7.31
C LYS A 363 18.19 -9.84 -8.60
N GLY A 364 17.90 -11.11 -8.87
CA GLY A 364 18.35 -11.82 -10.07
C GLY A 364 19.62 -12.63 -9.85
N ASP A 365 20.80 -12.07 -10.15
CA ASP A 365 22.09 -12.73 -10.04
C ASP A 365 23.04 -12.00 -9.09
N CYS A 366 24.12 -12.69 -8.68
CA CYS A 366 25.11 -12.09 -7.80
C CYS A 366 25.94 -11.00 -8.47
N PHE A 367 25.99 -10.96 -9.80
CA PHE A 367 26.66 -9.87 -10.52
C PHE A 367 25.94 -8.54 -10.27
N LYS A 368 24.61 -8.50 -10.40
CA LYS A 368 23.80 -7.32 -10.10
C LYS A 368 23.86 -6.89 -8.65
N VAL A 369 23.83 -7.85 -7.71
CA VAL A 369 23.95 -7.57 -6.26
C VAL A 369 25.28 -6.88 -5.95
N MET A 370 26.36 -7.28 -6.62
CA MET A 370 27.70 -6.72 -6.43
C MET A 370 27.87 -5.37 -7.13
N ASP A 371 27.40 -5.22 -8.37
CA ASP A 371 27.46 -3.99 -9.16
C ASP A 371 26.71 -2.82 -8.49
N GLU A 372 25.53 -3.07 -7.92
CA GLU A 372 24.78 -2.04 -7.17
C GLU A 372 25.52 -1.56 -5.92
N ASN A 373 26.28 -2.42 -5.24
CA ASN A 373 27.08 -2.03 -4.08
C ASN A 373 28.38 -1.33 -4.47
N LEU A 374 28.94 -1.63 -5.65
CA LEU A 374 30.10 -0.93 -6.20
C LEU A 374 29.76 0.52 -6.56
N LYS A 375 28.59 0.75 -7.18
CA LYS A 375 28.04 2.08 -7.50
C LYS A 375 27.71 2.94 -6.29
N LEU A 376 27.58 2.36 -5.10
CA LEU A 376 27.37 3.11 -3.85
C LEU A 376 28.68 3.62 -3.23
N LEU A 377 29.83 3.07 -3.65
CA LEU A 377 31.17 3.47 -3.17
C LEU A 377 31.86 4.43 -4.15
N GLU A 378 31.55 4.35 -5.44
CA GLU A 378 32.04 5.26 -6.46
C GLU A 378 30.94 6.26 -6.83
N GLY A 379 31.02 7.46 -6.26
CA GLY A 379 30.13 8.56 -6.61
C GLY A 379 30.13 8.82 -8.12
N GLU A 380 28.95 9.16 -8.65
CA GLU A 380 28.69 9.45 -10.06
C GLU A 380 29.84 10.21 -10.72
N SER A 381 30.57 9.52 -11.60
CA SER A 381 31.33 10.17 -12.66
C SER A 381 30.78 9.67 -13.99
N ASP A 382 30.05 10.57 -14.65
CA ASP A 382 29.70 10.47 -16.06
C ASP A 382 30.97 10.66 -16.89
N GLU A 383 31.69 9.57 -17.17
CA GLU A 383 32.62 9.54 -18.30
C GLU A 383 32.38 8.28 -19.13
N ASP A 384 31.96 8.52 -20.37
CA ASP A 384 31.93 7.54 -21.46
C ASP A 384 33.32 6.87 -21.57
N ASP A 385 33.42 5.58 -21.28
CA ASP A 385 34.58 4.80 -21.66
C ASP A 385 34.19 3.52 -22.41
N GLU A 386 34.36 3.60 -23.73
CA GLU A 386 34.43 2.47 -24.64
C GLU A 386 35.66 1.60 -24.30
N LEU A 387 35.61 0.80 -23.23
CA LEU A 387 36.58 -0.29 -23.06
C LEU A 387 36.08 -1.49 -22.23
N ALA A 388 34.79 -1.86 -22.33
CA ALA A 388 34.29 -3.12 -21.80
C ALA A 388 34.52 -4.30 -22.78
N ASN A 389 35.78 -4.55 -23.15
CA ASN A 389 36.16 -5.80 -23.80
C ASN A 389 37.54 -6.27 -23.30
N ALA A 390 37.67 -6.37 -21.98
CA ALA A 390 38.69 -7.16 -21.33
C ALA A 390 38.00 -8.36 -20.67
N ASN A 391 38.21 -9.49 -21.32
CA ASN A 391 37.74 -10.82 -20.99
C ASN A 391 38.22 -11.28 -19.60
N SER A 392 37.52 -10.88 -18.54
CA SER A 392 37.61 -11.49 -17.21
C SER A 392 36.20 -11.73 -16.69
N THR A 393 35.67 -12.92 -16.95
CA THR A 393 34.41 -13.39 -16.38
C THR A 393 34.58 -13.54 -14.86
N MET A 394 34.42 -12.46 -14.11
CA MET A 394 34.30 -12.51 -12.66
C MET A 394 33.00 -13.24 -12.32
N HIS A 395 33.12 -14.53 -12.03
CA HIS A 395 31.98 -15.40 -11.75
C HIS A 395 31.62 -15.35 -10.27
N TYR A 396 30.73 -14.43 -9.91
CA TYR A 396 30.12 -14.40 -8.58
C TYR A 396 29.25 -15.64 -8.36
N SER A 397 29.30 -16.21 -7.16
CA SER A 397 28.56 -17.44 -6.84
C SER A 397 27.57 -17.22 -5.71
N TRP A 398 26.39 -17.83 -5.81
CA TRP A 398 25.34 -17.75 -4.80
C TRP A 398 25.42 -18.93 -3.83
N HIS A 399 25.38 -18.64 -2.54
CA HIS A 399 25.49 -19.60 -1.45
C HIS A 399 24.35 -19.38 -0.46
N TYR A 400 23.53 -20.40 -0.20
CA TYR A 400 22.35 -20.27 0.68
C TYR A 400 22.33 -21.26 1.85
N VAL A 401 23.02 -22.39 1.71
CA VAL A 401 23.05 -23.44 2.74
C VAL A 401 24.44 -23.57 3.37
N LYS A 402 25.48 -23.39 2.58
CA LYS A 402 26.88 -23.47 3.00
C LYS A 402 27.63 -22.27 2.45
N CYS A 403 28.53 -21.73 3.24
CA CYS A 403 29.42 -20.65 2.80
C CYS A 403 30.41 -21.14 1.73
N PRO A 404 30.92 -20.22 0.88
CA PRO A 404 32.09 -20.52 0.08
C PRO A 404 33.25 -20.89 1.01
N LYS A 405 34.25 -21.58 0.47
CA LYS A 405 35.49 -21.83 1.21
C LYS A 405 36.15 -20.49 1.54
N GLU A 406 36.30 -20.22 2.82
CA GLU A 406 36.96 -19.05 3.36
C GLU A 406 37.89 -19.49 4.50
N ASN A 407 38.96 -18.75 4.72
CA ASN A 407 39.82 -18.89 5.88
C ASN A 407 39.46 -17.78 6.87
N GLU A 408 38.57 -18.10 7.81
CA GLU A 408 37.99 -17.10 8.73
C GLU A 408 39.05 -16.51 9.67
N CYS A 409 40.13 -17.25 9.93
CA CYS A 409 41.23 -16.81 10.78
C CYS A 409 42.08 -15.73 10.12
N GLN A 410 42.22 -15.75 8.79
CA GLN A 410 43.05 -14.79 8.05
C GLN A 410 42.28 -13.50 7.71
N ASN A 411 40.97 -13.58 7.47
CA ASN A 411 40.12 -12.42 7.16
C ASN A 411 39.43 -11.82 8.40
N GLY A 412 39.58 -12.43 9.58
CA GLY A 412 38.97 -11.96 10.82
C GLY A 412 37.46 -12.23 10.93
N HIS A 413 36.91 -13.15 10.12
CA HIS A 413 35.51 -13.58 10.17
C HIS A 413 35.24 -14.67 11.22
N HIS A 414 35.93 -14.60 12.36
CA HIS A 414 35.78 -15.53 13.48
C HIS A 414 35.23 -14.87 14.74
N SER A 415 34.65 -15.66 15.64
CA SER A 415 34.15 -15.20 16.94
C SER A 415 35.02 -15.63 18.12
N CYS A 416 36.26 -16.05 17.88
CA CYS A 416 37.20 -16.45 18.93
C CYS A 416 37.59 -15.26 19.81
N ALA A 417 37.78 -15.50 21.11
CA ALA A 417 38.23 -14.46 22.04
C ALA A 417 39.73 -14.16 21.89
N ASP A 418 40.09 -12.96 21.43
CA ASP A 418 41.46 -12.54 21.08
C ASP A 418 42.55 -12.87 22.13
N GLU A 419 42.20 -12.84 23.42
CA GLU A 419 43.15 -13.06 24.52
C GLU A 419 43.15 -14.50 25.08
N ALA A 420 42.10 -15.28 24.83
CA ALA A 420 41.88 -16.58 25.48
C ALA A 420 41.83 -17.75 24.50
N GLU A 421 41.63 -17.49 23.21
CA GLU A 421 41.37 -18.49 22.17
C GLU A 421 42.21 -18.21 20.91
N ILE A 422 42.55 -19.28 20.22
CA ILE A 422 43.28 -19.30 18.95
C ILE A 422 42.32 -19.84 17.90
N CYS A 423 42.14 -19.07 16.82
CA CYS A 423 41.36 -19.48 15.66
C CYS A 423 42.09 -20.57 14.87
N VAL A 424 41.38 -21.64 14.52
CA VAL A 424 41.85 -22.71 13.64
C VAL A 424 40.87 -22.86 12.49
N ASP A 425 41.38 -22.65 11.28
CA ASP A 425 40.65 -22.78 10.02
C ASP A 425 40.32 -24.25 9.69
N LEU A 426 39.12 -24.51 9.17
CA LEU A 426 38.66 -25.84 8.73
C LEU A 426 38.16 -25.79 7.28
N ASP A 427 37.98 -26.96 6.65
CA ASP A 427 37.43 -27.04 5.29
C ASP A 427 35.99 -26.45 5.16
N ASP A 428 35.24 -26.50 6.26
CA ASP A 428 33.88 -25.94 6.43
C ASP A 428 33.85 -25.17 7.79
N GLY A 429 34.16 -23.87 7.81
CA GLY A 429 34.09 -23.03 9.02
C GLY A 429 35.40 -22.91 9.81
N PHE A 430 35.32 -22.40 11.04
CA PHE A 430 36.46 -22.30 11.98
C PHE A 430 36.18 -22.94 13.35
N GLU A 431 37.25 -23.27 14.08
CA GLU A 431 37.22 -23.77 15.46
C GLU A 431 38.09 -22.89 16.37
N CYS A 432 37.54 -22.43 17.51
CA CYS A 432 38.29 -21.70 18.53
C CYS A 432 38.85 -22.66 19.57
N LYS A 433 40.18 -22.70 19.73
CA LYS A 433 40.86 -23.52 20.74
C LYS A 433 41.47 -22.64 21.81
N CYS A 434 41.41 -23.05 23.08
CA CYS A 434 42.02 -22.26 24.16
C CYS A 434 43.52 -22.04 23.89
N GLY A 435 43.93 -20.77 23.98
CA GLY A 435 45.31 -20.36 23.80
C GLY A 435 46.20 -20.77 24.98
N GLU A 436 47.50 -20.50 24.85
CA GLU A 436 48.46 -20.84 25.90
C GLU A 436 48.10 -20.17 27.24
N GLY A 437 48.08 -20.95 28.31
CA GLY A 437 47.70 -20.46 29.64
C GLY A 437 46.19 -20.45 29.90
N TYR A 438 45.36 -20.97 28.99
CA TYR A 438 43.92 -21.15 29.20
C TYR A 438 43.52 -22.62 29.02
N LYS A 439 42.47 -23.07 29.72
CA LYS A 439 41.91 -24.43 29.59
C LYS A 439 40.40 -24.37 29.32
N PRO A 440 39.80 -25.41 28.73
CA PRO A 440 38.36 -25.44 28.49
C PRO A 440 37.58 -25.35 29.80
N GLY A 441 36.71 -24.35 29.94
CA GLY A 441 35.71 -24.25 31.01
C GLY A 441 34.34 -24.78 30.56
N THR A 442 33.32 -24.64 31.40
CA THR A 442 31.94 -25.08 31.09
C THR A 442 31.24 -24.25 30.02
N ALA A 443 31.77 -23.06 29.67
CA ALA A 443 31.25 -22.21 28.60
C ALA A 443 32.37 -21.49 27.83
N ASN A 444 33.41 -21.01 28.52
CA ASN A 444 34.53 -20.26 27.94
C ASN A 444 35.89 -20.81 28.39
N CYS A 445 36.97 -20.48 27.68
CA CYS A 445 38.34 -20.76 28.10
C CYS A 445 38.69 -19.99 29.40
N VAL A 446 39.16 -20.72 30.42
CA VAL A 446 39.50 -20.15 31.74
C VAL A 446 41.01 -20.07 31.93
N PRO A 447 41.54 -18.97 32.49
CA PRO A 447 42.97 -18.81 32.70
C PRO A 447 43.48 -19.85 33.71
N VAL A 448 44.57 -20.51 33.35
CA VAL A 448 45.33 -21.41 34.20
C VAL A 448 46.31 -20.56 35.00
N CYS A 449 45.86 -20.04 36.14
CA CYS A 449 46.77 -19.38 37.08
C CYS A 449 47.84 -20.39 37.53
N PRO A 450 49.15 -20.11 37.35
CA PRO A 450 50.18 -20.92 37.96
C PRO A 450 49.98 -20.90 39.47
N GLN A 451 49.70 -22.06 40.07
CA GLN A 451 49.57 -22.17 41.51
C GLN A 451 50.89 -21.74 42.17
N GLY A 452 50.91 -20.58 42.84
CA GLY A 452 52.12 -20.12 43.50
C GLY A 452 52.04 -18.75 44.21
N ARG A 453 51.64 -18.80 45.49
CA ARG A 453 51.81 -17.81 46.58
C ARG A 453 50.81 -16.64 46.69
N LEU A 454 49.83 -16.85 47.57
CA LEU A 454 49.24 -15.79 48.40
C LEU A 454 50.35 -14.97 49.08
N LYS A 455 50.53 -13.70 48.69
CA LYS A 455 51.01 -12.67 49.60
C LYS A 455 49.83 -11.77 49.94
N THR A 456 49.21 -12.06 51.09
CA THR A 456 48.30 -11.16 51.78
C THR A 456 49.00 -9.81 52.03
N LYS A 457 48.62 -8.77 51.28
CA LYS A 457 48.77 -7.39 51.73
C LYS A 457 47.42 -6.94 52.25
N GLN A 458 47.27 -6.93 53.57
CA GLN A 458 46.20 -6.21 54.26
C GLN A 458 46.26 -4.74 53.83
N ARG A 459 45.18 -4.23 53.25
CA ARG A 459 44.93 -2.79 53.12
C ARG A 459 44.32 -2.31 54.43
N THR A 460 45.11 -1.62 55.24
CA THR A 460 44.62 -0.69 56.27
C THR A 460 44.29 0.64 55.60
N PHE A 461 43.02 1.05 55.65
CA PHE A 461 42.59 2.42 55.36
C PHE A 461 42.79 3.28 56.61
N PRO A 462 43.28 4.53 56.51
CA PRO A 462 42.97 5.59 57.47
C PRO A 462 41.57 6.15 57.25
#